data_AF-A0A7X9FKY6-F1
#
_entry.id   AF-A0A7X9FKY6-F1
#
_cell.length_a   1.000
_cell.length_b   1.000
_cell.length_c   1.000
_cell.angle_alpha   90.00
_cell.angle_beta   90.00
_cell.angle_gamma   90.00
#
_symmetry.space_group_name_H-M   'P 1'
#
loop_
_entity.id
_entity.type
_entity.pdbx_description
1 polymer ?
#
loop_
_entity_poly.entity_id
_entity_poly.type
_entity_poly.pdbx_seq_one_letter_code
_entity_poly.pdbx_strand_id
1 'polypeptide(L)' 'MALPRLVIGDLTVPIPIIQGGMGIGVSLAGLASAVAEAGGVGVISAAGIGGEEADF' A
#
# COMPACT_ATOMS: atom_id res chain seq x y z
N MET A 1 19.09 5.99 15.39
CA MET A 1 17.91 5.68 16.25
C MET A 1 17.02 4.75 15.45
N ALA A 2 16.55 3.63 16.01
CA ALA A 2 15.59 2.76 15.32
C ALA A 2 14.17 3.30 15.51
N LEU A 3 13.37 3.32 14.45
CA LEU A 3 11.95 3.66 14.57
C LEU A 3 11.20 2.53 15.30
N PRO A 4 10.20 2.85 16.14
CA PRO A 4 9.38 1.83 16.79
C PRO A 4 8.58 1.05 15.74
N ARG A 5 8.36 -0.25 15.97
CA ARG A 5 7.54 -1.09 15.09
C ARG A 5 6.10 -0.57 15.06
N LEU A 6 5.45 -0.68 13.91
CA LEU A 6 4.04 -0.32 13.76
C LEU A 6 3.18 -1.54 14.12
N VAL A 7 2.23 -1.36 15.04
CA VAL A 7 1.28 -2.40 15.47
C VAL A 7 -0.12 -1.94 15.11
N ILE A 8 -0.86 -2.78 14.39
CA ILE A 8 -2.26 -2.53 13.99
C ILE A 8 -3.07 -3.78 14.35
N GLY A 9 -3.82 -3.71 15.45
CA GLY A 9 -4.51 -4.89 15.98
C GLY A 9 -3.50 -5.98 16.35
N ASP A 10 -3.66 -7.16 15.74
CA ASP A 10 -2.79 -8.33 15.86
C ASP A 10 -1.61 -8.33 14.86
N LEU A 11 -1.54 -7.36 13.95
CA LEU A 11 -0.48 -7.24 12.96
C LEU A 11 0.69 -6.42 13.50
N THR A 12 1.92 -6.88 13.22
CA THR A 12 3.15 -6.17 13.53
C THR A 12 3.99 -5.96 12.28
N VAL A 13 4.24 -4.71 11.91
CA VAL A 13 5.01 -4.32 10.73
C VAL A 13 6.45 -3.96 11.15
N PRO A 14 7.49 -4.58 10.55
CA PRO A 14 8.87 -4.36 10.95
C PRO A 14 9.39 -2.97 10.57
N ILE A 15 9.02 -2.46 9.40
CA ILE A 15 9.33 -1.10 8.97
C ILE A 15 8.06 -0.27 9.12
N PRO A 16 8.01 0.74 10.00
CA PRO A 16 6.80 1.51 10.29
C PRO A 16 6.53 2.55 9.20
N ILE A 17 6.47 2.11 7.94
CA ILE A 17 6.23 2.94 6.75
C ILE A 17 5.01 2.37 6.02
N ILE A 18 4.08 3.26 5.71
CA ILE A 18 2.89 2.97 4.91
C ILE A 18 3.05 3.73 3.59
N GLN A 19 2.91 3.03 2.46
CA GLN A 19 2.88 3.68 1.15
C GLN A 19 1.57 4.46 0.99
N GLY A 20 1.67 5.73 0.57
CA GLY A 20 0.49 6.56 0.33
C GLY A 20 -0.30 6.10 -0.89
N GLY A 21 -1.63 6.00 -0.77
CA GLY A 21 -2.51 5.61 -1.87
C GLY A 21 -2.61 6.71 -2.94
N MET A 22 -1.99 6.48 -4.09
CA MET A 22 -2.21 7.22 -5.33
C MET A 22 -3.22 6.45 -6.19
N GLY A 23 -4.11 7.12 -6.93
CA GLY A 23 -5.21 6.52 -7.72
C GLY A 23 -4.89 5.26 -8.54
N ILE A 24 -5.92 4.60 -9.05
CA ILE A 24 -5.78 3.51 -10.04
C ILE A 24 -4.82 3.95 -11.16
N GLY A 25 -3.90 3.06 -11.54
CA GLY A 25 -2.78 3.35 -12.45
C GLY A 25 -1.44 3.61 -11.74
N VAL A 26 -1.43 3.92 -10.45
CA VAL A 26 -0.19 4.07 -9.66
C VAL A 26 -0.12 3.09 -8.49
N SER A 27 -1.09 3.13 -7.57
CA SER A 27 -1.07 2.24 -6.39
C SER A 27 -1.90 0.99 -6.65
N LEU A 28 -1.31 0.06 -7.40
CA LEU A 28 -1.88 -1.24 -7.73
C LEU A 28 -1.13 -2.37 -7.04
N ALA A 29 -1.53 -3.62 -7.31
CA ALA A 29 -0.99 -4.82 -6.67
C ALA A 29 0.54 -4.92 -6.74
N GLY A 30 1.17 -4.50 -7.86
CA GLY A 30 2.63 -4.55 -8.02
C GLY A 30 3.39 -3.68 -7.01
N LEU A 31 3.04 -2.40 -6.92
CA LEU A 31 3.67 -1.48 -5.96
C LEU A 31 3.36 -1.88 -4.51
N ALA A 32 2.09 -2.21 -4.21
CA ALA A 32 1.68 -2.63 -2.88
C ALA A 32 2.44 -3.89 -2.42
N SER A 33 2.60 -4.88 -3.30
CA SER A 33 3.35 -6.11 -2.99
C SER A 33 4.83 -5.83 -2.77
N ALA A 34 5.45 -4.99 -3.60
CA ALA A 34 6.86 -4.62 -3.44
C ALA A 34 7.13 -3.92 -2.09
N VAL A 35 6.20 -3.06 -1.64
CA VAL A 35 6.30 -2.41 -0.32
C VAL A 35 6.15 -3.42 0.82
N ALA A 36 5.23 -4.37 0.70
CA ALA A 36 5.03 -5.44 1.68
C ALA A 36 6.26 -6.37 1.78
N GLU A 37 6.84 -6.77 0.64
CA GLU A 37 8.09 -7.55 0.57
C GLU A 37 9.28 -6.81 1.20
N ALA A 38 9.33 -5.48 1.07
CA ALA A 38 10.32 -4.65 1.74
C ALA A 38 10.08 -4.53 3.27
N GLY A 39 8.97 -5.06 3.79
CA GLY A 39 8.63 -5.04 5.22
C GLY A 39 7.81 -3.83 5.68
N GLY A 40 7.26 -3.04 4.76
CA GLY A 40 6.31 -1.96 5.04
C GLY A 40 4.86 -2.38 4.83
N VAL A 41 3.95 -1.40 4.74
CA VAL A 41 2.54 -1.60 4.39
C VAL A 41 2.26 -1.05 2.99
N GLY A 42 1.96 -1.93 2.04
CA GLY A 42 1.47 -1.57 0.72
C GLY A 42 -0.01 -1.21 0.75
N VAL A 43 -0.43 -0.27 -0.10
CA VAL A 43 -1.81 0.20 -0.22
C VAL A 43 -2.28 0.07 -1.66
N ILE A 44 -3.41 -0.59 -1.87
CA ILE A 44 -4.10 -0.63 -3.17
C ILE A 44 -5.15 0.48 -3.18
N SER A 45 -5.14 1.31 -4.22
CA SER A 45 -6.09 2.40 -4.33
C SER A 45 -7.43 1.94 -4.90
N ALA A 46 -8.51 2.42 -4.29
CA ALA A 46 -9.86 2.31 -4.82
C ALA A 46 -10.32 3.58 -5.57
N ALA A 47 -9.53 4.65 -5.51
CA ALA A 47 -9.86 5.90 -6.18
C ALA A 47 -9.67 5.73 -7.70
N GLY A 48 -10.77 5.85 -8.44
CA GLY A 48 -10.80 5.63 -9.89
C GLY A 48 -10.95 4.15 -10.30
N ILE A 49 -11.55 3.30 -9.46
CA ILE A 49 -11.94 1.93 -9.86
C ILE A 49 -12.77 1.98 -11.14
N GLY A 50 -12.46 1.10 -12.09
CA GLY A 50 -13.06 1.12 -13.42
C GLY A 50 -12.31 2.00 -14.41
N GLY A 51 -11.26 2.74 -14.01
CA GLY A 51 -10.53 3.66 -14.90
C GLY A 51 -9.87 3.06 -16.14
N GLU A 52 -9.81 1.73 -16.25
CA GLU A 52 -9.33 1.00 -17.43
C GLU A 52 -10.49 0.48 -18.31
N GLU A 53 -11.74 0.63 -17.86
CA GLU A 53 -12.96 0.28 -18.59
C GLU A 53 -13.32 1.39 -19.58
N ALA A 54 -14.01 1.02 -20.67
CA ALA A 54 -14.30 1.95 -21.77
C ALA A 54 -15.40 2.97 -21.43
N ASP A 55 -16.20 2.70 -20.40
CA ASP A 55 -17.38 3.46 -19.97
C ASP A 55 -17.19 4.19 -18.64
N PHE A 56 -15.94 4.33 -18.19
CA PHE A 56 -15.55 5.09 -16.99
C PHE A 56 -15.62 6.61 -17.17
#